data_AF-A0A194V575-F1
#
_entry.id   AF-A0A194V575-F1
#
_cell.length_a   1.000
_cell.length_b   1.000
_cell.length_c   1.000
_cell.angle_alpha   90.00
_cell.angle_beta   90.00
_cell.angle_gamma   90.00
#
_symmetry.space_group_name_H-M   'P 1'
#
loop_
_entity.id
_entity.type
_entity.pdbx_description
1 polymer ?
#
loop_
_entity_poly.entity_id
_entity_poly.type
_entity_poly.pdbx_seq_one_letter_code
_entity_poly.pdbx_strand_id
1 'polypeptide(L)'
;MDAVTQETIDQRKAQESKQHDYNIIKKITDNCYIVRRKSDGTQLLAHPWDIHQTDPEFSALMERGTKMAVGNVLNHPNLINHIETQVDYAFHGTSTRIASSQNMLLWDFCDAGTLEALLQEPPVAPIKNPLSQTVRHFLPEGLCWHVVISMLKALAWLHEGYREEDYIKWSANAMPERATRSRTLDPDWMPILHRDVRPGNIFFQHPRGTETYGLCKLGNFHNCFVSGHVNNRSGGQAVSVANGDERLEVLRKTMAVENIYTVPRNKRPYTRGNDLFHLGACLYRMMCGQYVPDPEECKLCGQRHWDRNSTVPARLIGGCYPHFSVEDRGDDLAGYSSQLRETLKELLWNYRAGLNERAFTAAGLLKTVRQRYLVWKTEYPDGRLHRDIFDDEVQRYVNKEKKRAADSRQAHAQSGPGKIDISVEDSLDDGDVAQES
;
A
#
# COMPACT_ATOMS: atom_id res chain seq x y z
N MET A 1 11.56 0.30 -58.18
CA MET A 1 10.41 0.09 -57.29
C MET A 1 10.53 -1.35 -56.87
N ASP A 2 11.30 -1.57 -55.81
CA ASP A 2 11.80 -2.91 -55.51
C ASP A 2 10.72 -3.66 -54.73
N ALA A 3 10.32 -4.81 -55.28
CA ALA A 3 9.31 -5.67 -54.71
C ALA A 3 9.82 -6.22 -53.38
N VAL A 4 9.23 -5.74 -52.27
CA VAL A 4 9.43 -6.32 -50.94
C VAL A 4 8.98 -7.78 -51.02
N THR A 5 9.92 -8.71 -50.84
CA THR A 5 9.64 -10.14 -50.91
C THR A 5 8.79 -10.58 -49.72
N GLN A 6 7.94 -11.59 -49.90
CA GLN A 6 7.12 -12.16 -48.81
C GLN A 6 7.98 -12.56 -47.60
N GLU A 7 9.22 -12.98 -47.86
CA GLU A 7 10.25 -13.30 -46.87
C GLU A 7 10.69 -12.10 -46.03
N THR A 8 10.75 -10.88 -46.59
CA THR A 8 11.02 -9.64 -45.83
C THR A 8 9.82 -9.20 -45.00
N ILE A 9 8.60 -9.51 -45.42
CA ILE A 9 7.37 -9.27 -44.66
C ILE A 9 7.28 -10.22 -43.47
N ASP A 10 7.59 -11.50 -43.67
CA ASP A 10 7.54 -12.50 -42.61
C ASP A 10 8.71 -12.35 -41.62
N GLN A 11 9.89 -11.92 -42.08
CA GLN A 11 10.99 -11.48 -41.20
C GLN A 11 10.64 -10.22 -40.40
N ARG A 12 9.98 -9.23 -41.01
CA ARG A 12 9.47 -8.05 -40.29
C ARG A 12 8.40 -8.42 -39.26
N LYS A 13 7.44 -9.27 -39.60
CA LYS A 13 6.44 -9.79 -38.64
C LYS A 13 7.06 -10.60 -37.52
N ALA A 14 8.10 -11.40 -37.80
CA ALA A 14 8.85 -12.14 -36.80
C ALA A 14 9.69 -11.22 -35.90
N GLN A 15 10.14 -10.08 -36.42
CA GLN A 15 10.89 -9.06 -35.69
C GLN A 15 9.96 -8.17 -34.85
N GLU A 16 8.79 -7.79 -35.37
CA GLU A 16 7.70 -7.09 -34.67
C GLU A 16 7.06 -7.98 -33.58
N SER A 17 6.87 -9.28 -33.86
CA SER A 17 6.39 -10.26 -32.87
C SER A 17 7.39 -10.52 -31.74
N LYS A 18 8.68 -10.24 -31.96
CA LYS A 18 9.74 -10.26 -30.95
C LYS A 18 9.84 -8.96 -30.15
N GLN A 19 9.17 -7.88 -30.56
CA GLN A 19 9.47 -6.53 -30.07
C GLN A 19 8.61 -6.08 -28.87
N HIS A 20 7.48 -6.75 -28.58
CA HIS A 20 6.62 -6.35 -27.47
C HIS A 20 6.26 -7.55 -26.58
N ASP A 21 6.75 -7.53 -25.35
CA ASP A 21 6.47 -8.54 -24.31
C ASP A 21 5.04 -8.46 -23.75
N TYR A 22 4.20 -7.56 -24.26
CA TYR A 22 2.87 -7.27 -23.73
C TYR A 22 1.78 -7.20 -24.82
N ASN A 23 0.60 -7.72 -24.50
CA ASN A 23 -0.61 -7.64 -25.33
C ASN A 23 -1.65 -6.73 -24.67
N ILE A 24 -2.20 -5.75 -25.38
CA ILE A 24 -3.35 -4.96 -24.87
C ILE A 24 -4.58 -5.87 -24.78
N ILE A 25 -5.17 -5.96 -23.59
CA ILE A 25 -6.39 -6.72 -23.32
C ILE A 25 -7.62 -5.82 -23.48
N LYS A 26 -7.56 -4.61 -22.92
CA LYS A 26 -8.72 -3.73 -22.79
C LYS A 26 -8.28 -2.27 -22.73
N LYS A 27 -8.99 -1.40 -23.46
CA LYS A 27 -8.92 0.05 -23.29
C LYS A 27 -9.88 0.46 -22.17
N ILE A 28 -9.38 1.13 -21.13
CA ILE A 28 -10.22 1.67 -20.03
C ILE A 28 -10.63 3.10 -20.39
N THR A 29 -9.66 3.93 -20.75
CA THR A 29 -9.85 5.32 -21.19
C THR A 29 -8.93 5.59 -22.39
N ASP A 30 -8.95 6.80 -22.93
CA ASP A 30 -8.03 7.20 -24.01
C ASP A 30 -6.55 7.11 -23.61
N ASN A 31 -6.26 7.26 -22.31
CA ASN A 31 -4.90 7.28 -21.77
C ASN A 31 -4.64 6.17 -20.75
N CYS A 32 -5.43 5.09 -20.75
CA CYS A 32 -5.26 3.98 -19.80
C CYS A 32 -5.73 2.65 -20.40
N TYR A 33 -4.85 1.64 -20.34
CA TYR A 33 -5.04 0.33 -20.93
C TYR A 33 -4.72 -0.76 -19.92
N ILE A 34 -5.39 -1.90 -20.02
CA ILE A 34 -4.96 -3.14 -19.38
C ILE A 34 -4.13 -3.91 -20.38
N VAL A 35 -2.91 -4.26 -20.00
CA VAL A 35 -1.99 -5.08 -20.80
C VAL A 35 -1.70 -6.39 -20.10
N ARG A 36 -1.37 -7.44 -20.87
CA ARG A 36 -0.96 -8.76 -20.39
C ARG A 36 0.47 -9.04 -20.81
N ARG A 37 1.35 -9.34 -19.85
CA ARG A 37 2.69 -9.81 -20.14
C ARG A 37 2.66 -11.22 -20.74
N LYS A 38 3.39 -11.44 -21.82
CA LYS A 38 3.42 -12.71 -22.57
C LYS A 38 4.12 -13.84 -21.78
N SER A 39 5.14 -13.50 -21.00
CA SER A 39 5.97 -14.50 -20.30
C SER A 39 5.24 -15.26 -19.19
N ASP A 40 4.34 -14.59 -18.47
CA ASP A 40 3.67 -15.17 -17.29
C ASP A 40 2.17 -14.85 -17.20
N GLY A 41 1.62 -14.10 -18.16
CA GLY A 41 0.21 -13.72 -18.17
C GLY A 41 -0.17 -12.62 -17.17
N THR A 42 0.79 -11.99 -16.48
CA THR A 42 0.50 -10.92 -15.51
C THR A 42 -0.18 -9.74 -16.18
N GLN A 43 -1.26 -9.25 -15.58
CA GLN A 43 -1.98 -8.06 -16.04
C GLN A 43 -1.43 -6.81 -15.36
N LEU A 44 -1.23 -5.75 -16.14
CA LEU A 44 -0.71 -4.45 -15.70
C LEU A 44 -1.57 -3.32 -16.27
N LEU A 45 -1.50 -2.15 -15.63
CA LEU A 45 -2.05 -0.91 -16.17
C LEU A 45 -0.98 -0.18 -16.98
N ALA A 46 -1.28 0.12 -18.24
CA ALA A 46 -0.43 0.88 -19.13
C ALA A 46 -0.99 2.28 -19.33
N HIS A 47 -0.15 3.28 -19.09
CA HIS A 47 -0.42 4.68 -19.38
C HIS A 47 0.52 5.15 -20.49
N PRO A 48 0.00 5.61 -21.65
CA PRO A 48 0.84 6.18 -22.69
C PRO A 48 1.59 7.39 -22.16
N TRP A 49 2.87 7.45 -22.52
CA TRP A 49 3.76 8.57 -22.34
C TRP A 49 4.29 8.93 -23.73
N ASP A 50 3.58 9.81 -24.43
CA ASP A 50 4.04 10.31 -25.72
C ASP A 50 4.86 11.58 -25.51
N ILE A 51 6.12 11.59 -25.97
CA ILE A 51 7.05 12.72 -25.92
C ILE A 51 6.44 13.99 -26.55
N HIS A 52 5.47 13.82 -27.47
CA HIS A 52 4.77 14.93 -28.13
C HIS A 52 3.49 15.40 -27.43
N GLN A 53 2.97 14.67 -26.44
CA GLN A 53 1.75 15.03 -25.69
C GLN A 53 1.99 15.30 -24.20
N THR A 54 3.04 14.73 -23.61
CA THR A 54 3.44 15.05 -22.23
C THR A 54 4.30 16.30 -22.15
N ASP A 55 4.22 16.96 -21.00
CA ASP A 55 5.05 18.10 -20.62
C ASP A 55 6.53 17.82 -20.97
N PRO A 56 7.18 18.66 -21.82
CA PRO A 56 8.58 18.52 -22.17
C PRO A 56 9.51 18.42 -20.95
N GLU A 57 9.15 19.07 -19.84
CA GLU A 57 9.90 18.99 -18.59
C GLU A 57 9.82 17.59 -17.97
N PHE A 58 8.65 16.97 -17.99
CA PHE A 58 8.46 15.60 -17.51
C PHE A 58 9.27 14.60 -18.34
N SER A 59 9.21 14.70 -19.67
CA SER A 59 9.98 13.83 -20.56
C SER A 59 11.49 13.97 -20.32
N ALA A 60 11.98 15.20 -20.20
CA ALA A 60 13.38 15.47 -19.89
C ALA A 60 13.81 14.89 -18.53
N LEU A 61 12.94 14.94 -17.50
CA LEU A 61 13.21 14.33 -16.20
C LEU A 61 13.33 12.80 -16.31
N MET A 62 12.39 12.16 -17.01
CA MET A 62 12.39 10.70 -17.19
C MET A 62 13.62 10.22 -17.95
N GLU A 63 14.04 10.94 -19.00
CA GLU A 63 15.25 10.66 -19.79
C GLU A 63 16.54 10.84 -18.98
N ARG A 64 16.59 11.80 -18.05
CA ARG A 64 17.73 12.04 -17.15
C ARG A 64 17.89 10.99 -16.06
N GLY A 65 17.05 9.95 -16.03
CA GLY A 65 17.19 8.82 -15.13
C GLY A 65 16.25 8.83 -13.92
N THR A 66 15.35 9.81 -13.80
CA THR A 66 14.34 9.87 -12.72
C THR A 66 13.47 8.61 -12.67
N LYS A 67 13.29 7.91 -13.82
CA LYS A 67 12.59 6.61 -13.89
C LYS A 67 13.11 5.58 -12.88
N MET A 68 14.42 5.49 -12.69
CA MET A 68 15.02 4.52 -11.76
C MET A 68 14.80 4.93 -10.32
N ALA A 69 14.90 6.23 -10.01
CA ALA A 69 14.62 6.75 -8.68
C ALA A 69 13.16 6.50 -8.28
N VAL A 70 12.21 6.79 -9.19
CA VAL A 70 10.77 6.51 -8.96
C VAL A 70 10.53 5.00 -8.81
N GLY A 71 11.13 4.17 -9.67
CA GLY A 71 11.04 2.72 -9.55
C GLY A 71 11.53 2.21 -8.19
N ASN A 72 12.67 2.72 -7.71
CA ASN A 72 13.24 2.33 -6.41
C ASN A 72 12.39 2.80 -5.24
N VAL A 73 11.90 4.04 -5.26
CA VAL A 73 11.03 4.59 -4.20
C VAL A 73 9.68 3.89 -4.17
N LEU A 74 9.11 3.55 -5.33
CA LEU A 74 7.81 2.89 -5.38
C LEU A 74 7.90 1.38 -5.25
N ASN A 75 9.09 0.77 -5.20
CA ASN A 75 9.27 -0.68 -5.05
C ASN A 75 8.96 -1.14 -3.62
N HIS A 76 7.67 -1.26 -3.31
CA HIS A 76 7.20 -1.73 -2.02
C HIS A 76 5.89 -2.52 -2.18
N PRO A 77 5.71 -3.69 -1.53
CA PRO A 77 4.54 -4.56 -1.75
C PRO A 77 3.19 -3.87 -1.51
N ASN A 78 3.15 -2.90 -0.59
CA ASN A 78 1.96 -2.11 -0.26
C ASN A 78 1.91 -0.73 -0.93
N LEU A 79 2.73 -0.46 -1.94
CA LEU A 79 2.57 0.68 -2.84
C LEU A 79 2.12 0.19 -4.22
N ILE A 80 1.44 1.05 -4.97
CA ILE A 80 1.27 0.85 -6.41
C ILE A 80 2.65 1.01 -7.06
N ASN A 81 3.19 -0.10 -7.54
CA ASN A 81 4.53 -0.13 -8.08
C ASN A 81 4.54 0.39 -9.53
N HIS A 82 5.56 1.16 -9.87
CA HIS A 82 5.99 1.31 -11.25
C HIS A 82 6.82 0.07 -11.62
N ILE A 83 6.32 -0.74 -12.56
CA ILE A 83 6.93 -2.01 -12.94
C ILE A 83 8.02 -1.78 -13.98
N GLU A 84 7.68 -1.10 -15.06
CA GLU A 84 8.56 -0.96 -16.22
C GLU A 84 8.13 0.21 -17.12
N THR A 85 9.04 0.71 -17.93
CA THR A 85 8.73 1.60 -19.06
C THR A 85 8.94 0.84 -20.36
N GLN A 86 7.88 0.64 -21.14
CA GLN A 86 7.98 0.10 -22.49
C GLN A 86 8.26 1.23 -23.48
N VAL A 87 9.20 0.99 -24.41
CA VAL A 87 9.55 1.92 -25.48
C VAL A 87 9.03 1.35 -26.80
N ASP A 88 8.52 2.23 -27.67
CA ASP A 88 8.07 1.93 -29.03
C ASP A 88 6.87 0.99 -29.22
N TYR A 89 5.83 1.07 -28.39
CA TYR A 89 4.63 0.23 -28.59
C TYR A 89 3.81 0.70 -29.80
N ALA A 90 3.69 -0.14 -30.83
CA ALA A 90 2.91 0.15 -32.04
C ALA A 90 1.39 0.05 -31.79
N PHE A 91 0.71 1.19 -31.64
CA PHE A 91 -0.75 1.21 -31.48
C PHE A 91 -1.45 1.02 -32.83
N HIS A 92 -2.09 -0.14 -33.04
CA HIS A 92 -2.94 -0.38 -34.20
C HIS A 92 -4.37 0.09 -33.90
N GLY A 93 -4.61 1.40 -34.00
CA GLY A 93 -5.96 1.92 -34.06
C GLY A 93 -6.64 1.52 -35.38
N THR A 94 -7.96 1.34 -35.39
CA THR A 94 -8.79 1.06 -36.58
C THR A 94 -8.76 2.14 -37.66
N SER A 95 -7.95 3.19 -37.50
CA SER A 95 -7.72 4.26 -38.47
C SER A 95 -6.36 4.06 -39.12
N THR A 96 -6.34 4.03 -40.45
CA THR A 96 -5.22 3.80 -41.39
C THR A 96 -4.08 4.83 -41.34
N ARG A 97 -3.71 5.36 -40.18
CA ARG A 97 -2.56 6.23 -40.01
C ARG A 97 -1.51 5.52 -39.16
N ILE A 98 -0.38 5.22 -39.82
CA ILE A 98 0.97 4.96 -39.30
C ILE A 98 1.01 4.59 -37.81
N ALA A 99 1.37 3.34 -37.51
CA ALA A 99 1.67 2.91 -36.15
C ALA A 99 2.61 3.92 -35.48
N SER A 100 2.06 4.76 -34.60
CA SER A 100 2.86 5.67 -33.79
C SER A 100 3.43 4.85 -32.65
N SER A 101 4.74 4.64 -32.66
CA SER A 101 5.50 4.17 -31.51
C SER A 101 5.18 5.06 -30.31
N GLN A 102 4.52 4.52 -29.28
CA GLN A 102 4.25 5.24 -28.04
C GLN A 102 4.99 4.56 -26.88
N ASN A 103 5.64 5.35 -26.03
CA ASN A 103 6.18 4.83 -24.78
C ASN A 103 5.03 4.61 -23.80
N MET A 104 5.15 3.62 -22.90
CA MET A 104 4.14 3.34 -21.90
C MET A 104 4.78 3.16 -20.53
N LEU A 105 4.16 3.76 -19.51
CA LEU A 105 4.45 3.47 -18.12
C LEU A 105 3.56 2.32 -17.66
N LEU A 106 4.16 1.27 -17.12
CA LEU A 106 3.46 0.08 -16.64
C LEU A 106 3.39 0.09 -15.11
N TRP A 107 2.18 -0.09 -14.60
CA TRP A 107 1.85 -0.04 -13.18
C TRP A 107 1.15 -1.33 -12.75
N ASP A 108 1.18 -1.61 -11.45
CA ASP A 108 0.34 -2.65 -10.88
C ASP A 108 -1.12 -2.49 -11.29
N PHE A 109 -1.75 -3.61 -11.69
CA PHE A 109 -3.19 -3.67 -11.86
C PHE A 109 -3.83 -4.18 -10.56
N CYS A 110 -4.56 -3.29 -9.88
CA CYS A 110 -5.38 -3.63 -8.72
C CYS A 110 -6.80 -3.98 -9.16
N ASP A 111 -7.00 -5.27 -9.41
CA ASP A 111 -8.19 -5.83 -10.05
C ASP A 111 -9.39 -6.02 -9.11
N ALA A 112 -9.22 -5.81 -7.80
CA ALA A 112 -10.29 -5.89 -6.79
C ALA A 112 -10.84 -4.50 -6.37
N GLY A 113 -10.47 -3.44 -7.07
CA GLY A 113 -11.02 -2.09 -6.86
C GLY A 113 -10.41 -1.35 -5.66
N THR A 114 -11.16 -0.38 -5.12
CA THR A 114 -10.71 0.50 -4.03
C THR A 114 -11.49 0.26 -2.74
N LEU A 115 -10.92 0.68 -1.61
CA LEU A 115 -11.63 0.70 -0.34
C LEU A 115 -12.86 1.61 -0.38
N GLU A 116 -12.82 2.72 -1.13
CA GLU A 116 -14.01 3.58 -1.31
C GLU A 116 -15.17 2.81 -1.94
N ALA A 117 -14.92 2.05 -3.01
CA ALA A 117 -15.96 1.25 -3.66
C ALA A 117 -16.56 0.23 -2.68
N LEU A 118 -15.71 -0.42 -1.88
CA LEU A 118 -16.15 -1.37 -0.86
C LEU A 118 -16.98 -0.72 0.27
N LEU A 119 -16.64 0.51 0.66
CA LEU A 119 -17.39 1.26 1.68
C LEU A 119 -18.73 1.78 1.16
N GLN A 120 -18.85 2.03 -0.15
CA GLN A 120 -20.11 2.47 -0.78
C GLN A 120 -21.06 1.29 -1.00
N GLU A 121 -20.52 0.15 -1.43
CA GLU A 121 -21.27 -1.07 -1.72
C GLU A 121 -20.69 -2.24 -0.91
N PRO A 122 -20.93 -2.29 0.42
CA PRO A 122 -20.41 -3.37 1.23
C PRO A 122 -21.06 -4.70 0.83
N PRO A 123 -20.30 -5.82 0.83
CA PRO A 123 -20.79 -7.12 0.36
C PRO A 123 -21.89 -7.70 1.25
N VAL A 124 -22.00 -7.23 2.50
CA VAL A 124 -23.06 -7.57 3.44
C VAL A 124 -23.76 -6.29 3.86
N ALA A 125 -25.09 -6.31 3.80
CA ALA A 125 -25.90 -5.17 4.22
C ALA A 125 -25.60 -4.83 5.70
N PRO A 126 -25.31 -3.56 6.01
CA PRO A 126 -24.98 -3.15 7.38
C PRO A 126 -26.15 -3.41 8.34
N ILE A 127 -25.86 -4.08 9.47
CA ILE A 127 -26.86 -4.29 10.51
C ILE A 127 -26.94 -3.02 11.35
N LYS A 128 -28.07 -2.32 11.21
CA LYS A 128 -28.39 -1.16 12.06
C LYS A 128 -28.98 -1.64 13.37
N ASN A 129 -28.49 -1.09 14.47
CA ASN A 129 -29.15 -1.22 15.75
C ASN A 129 -30.51 -0.49 15.69
N PRO A 130 -31.64 -1.15 15.96
CA PRO A 130 -32.97 -0.56 15.83
C PRO A 130 -33.19 0.64 16.76
N LEU A 131 -32.51 0.69 17.91
CA LEU A 131 -32.65 1.75 18.91
C LEU A 131 -31.76 2.96 18.61
N SER A 132 -30.47 2.74 18.35
CA SER A 132 -29.51 3.83 18.11
C SER A 132 -29.42 4.26 16.64
N GLN A 133 -29.98 3.47 15.72
CA GLN A 133 -29.78 3.59 14.26
C GLN A 133 -28.30 3.51 13.83
N THR A 134 -27.40 3.11 14.73
CA THR A 134 -25.97 2.98 14.44
C THR A 134 -25.66 1.64 13.82
N VAL A 135 -24.70 1.64 12.89
CA VAL A 135 -24.21 0.41 12.26
C VAL A 135 -23.19 -0.21 13.18
N ARG A 136 -23.40 -1.49 13.54
CA ARG A 136 -22.41 -2.30 14.24
C ARG A 136 -21.70 -3.19 13.24
N HIS A 137 -20.38 -3.36 13.40
CA HIS A 137 -19.58 -4.27 12.59
C HIS A 137 -19.73 -4.03 11.08
N PHE A 138 -19.40 -2.82 10.61
CA PHE A 138 -19.63 -2.47 9.20
C PHE A 138 -18.84 -3.35 8.23
N LEU A 139 -17.52 -3.49 8.45
CA LEU A 139 -16.66 -4.42 7.72
C LEU A 139 -16.03 -5.45 8.68
N PRO A 140 -15.65 -6.65 8.19
CA PRO A 140 -14.98 -7.66 9.01
C PRO A 140 -13.68 -7.14 9.65
N GLU A 141 -13.43 -7.53 10.90
CA GLU A 141 -12.24 -7.11 11.64
C GLU A 141 -10.93 -7.54 10.94
N GLY A 142 -10.90 -8.74 10.36
CA GLY A 142 -9.74 -9.21 9.57
C GLY A 142 -9.39 -8.28 8.41
N LEU A 143 -10.39 -7.68 7.74
CA LEU A 143 -10.15 -6.72 6.67
C LEU A 143 -9.61 -5.40 7.23
N CYS A 144 -10.11 -4.96 8.39
CA CYS A 144 -9.61 -3.78 9.09
C CYS A 144 -8.12 -3.92 9.43
N TRP A 145 -7.73 -5.06 10.01
CA TRP A 145 -6.32 -5.38 10.27
C TRP A 145 -5.48 -5.40 8.99
N HIS A 146 -5.98 -6.05 7.94
CA HIS A 146 -5.30 -6.17 6.67
C HIS A 146 -5.00 -4.79 6.05
N VAL A 147 -5.96 -3.87 6.04
CA VAL A 147 -5.76 -2.50 5.54
C VAL A 147 -4.79 -1.72 6.42
N VAL A 148 -5.00 -1.70 7.74
CA VAL A 148 -4.18 -0.88 8.65
C VAL A 148 -2.71 -1.30 8.62
N ILE A 149 -2.43 -2.60 8.67
CA ILE A 149 -1.05 -3.12 8.62
C ILE A 149 -0.41 -2.80 7.27
N SER A 150 -1.14 -3.00 6.17
CA SER A 150 -0.64 -2.71 4.81
C SER A 150 -0.31 -1.24 4.62
N MET A 151 -1.18 -0.35 5.09
CA MET A 151 -0.96 1.10 5.01
C MET A 151 0.14 1.57 5.95
N LEU A 152 0.26 1.01 7.16
CA LEU A 152 1.37 1.33 8.05
C LEU A 152 2.71 0.87 7.47
N LYS A 153 2.78 -0.28 6.78
CA LYS A 153 3.98 -0.70 6.05
C LYS A 153 4.32 0.30 4.93
N ALA A 154 3.33 0.70 4.13
CA ALA A 154 3.50 1.70 3.07
C ALA A 154 3.97 3.06 3.62
N LEU A 155 3.36 3.54 4.70
CA LEU A 155 3.72 4.81 5.33
C LEU A 155 5.07 4.74 6.03
N ALA A 156 5.42 3.63 6.69
CA ALA A 156 6.75 3.46 7.29
C ALA A 156 7.86 3.48 6.24
N TRP A 157 7.59 2.92 5.05
CA TRP A 157 8.48 3.03 3.92
C TRP A 157 8.62 4.48 3.44
N LEU A 158 7.51 5.17 3.17
CA LEU A 158 7.54 6.57 2.69
C LEU A 158 8.15 7.54 3.72
N HIS A 159 7.80 7.40 4.99
CA HIS A 159 8.17 8.33 6.06
C HIS A 159 9.58 8.09 6.60
N GLU A 160 10.02 6.84 6.67
CA GLU A 160 11.26 6.45 7.36
C GLU A 160 12.22 5.59 6.52
N GLY A 161 11.87 5.19 5.29
CA GLY A 161 12.67 4.24 4.51
C GLY A 161 12.72 2.86 5.19
N TYR A 162 11.72 2.58 6.03
CA TYR A 162 11.65 1.39 6.85
C TYR A 162 10.83 0.31 6.15
N ARG A 163 11.43 -0.87 5.97
CA ARG A 163 10.80 -2.01 5.31
C ARG A 163 10.84 -3.24 6.21
N GLU A 164 9.69 -3.86 6.40
CA GLU A 164 9.54 -5.14 7.10
C GLU A 164 9.05 -6.23 6.15
N GLU A 165 9.68 -7.38 6.25
CA GLU A 165 9.28 -8.58 5.53
C GLU A 165 9.20 -9.74 6.50
N ASP A 166 8.09 -10.47 6.42
CA ASP A 166 7.93 -11.71 7.17
C ASP A 166 8.57 -12.84 6.37
N TYR A 167 9.12 -13.81 7.08
CA TYR A 167 9.65 -15.02 6.49
C TYR A 167 9.48 -16.20 7.44
N ILE A 168 9.52 -17.40 6.86
CA ILE A 168 9.42 -18.64 7.62
C ILE A 168 10.79 -18.97 8.20
N LYS A 169 10.87 -19.01 9.53
CA LYS A 169 11.99 -19.62 10.25
C LYS A 169 11.55 -21.00 10.71
N TRP A 170 12.29 -22.03 10.33
CA TRP A 170 12.01 -23.39 10.78
C TRP A 170 12.70 -23.63 12.12
N SER A 171 11.92 -24.08 13.10
CA SER A 171 12.44 -24.51 14.39
C SER A 171 13.10 -25.90 14.29
N ALA A 172 13.82 -26.30 15.34
CA ALA A 172 14.48 -27.61 15.41
C ALA A 172 13.51 -28.80 15.28
N ASN A 173 12.23 -28.61 15.62
CA ASN A 173 11.16 -29.60 15.47
C ASN A 173 10.36 -29.45 14.17
N ALA A 174 10.92 -28.79 13.15
CA ALA A 174 10.30 -28.56 11.84
C ALA A 174 8.93 -27.86 11.89
N MET A 175 8.73 -27.02 12.91
CA MET A 175 7.54 -26.17 13.00
C MET A 175 7.83 -24.81 12.35
N PRO A 176 6.92 -24.28 11.52
CA PRO A 176 7.09 -22.97 10.93
C PRO A 176 6.86 -21.88 11.99
N GLU A 177 7.86 -21.04 12.21
CA GLU A 177 7.78 -19.86 13.05
C GLU A 177 7.79 -18.59 12.20
N ARG A 178 6.95 -17.62 12.57
CA ARG A 178 6.96 -16.30 11.92
C ARG A 178 8.15 -15.50 12.44
N ALA A 179 9.11 -15.24 11.56
CA ALA A 179 10.17 -14.29 11.80
C ALA A 179 9.96 -13.03 10.95
N THR A 180 10.47 -11.90 11.41
CA THR A 180 10.37 -10.62 10.70
C THR A 180 11.76 -10.03 10.56
N ARG A 181 12.13 -9.71 9.32
CA ARG A 181 13.34 -8.94 9.03
C ARG A 181 12.94 -7.49 8.80
N SER A 182 13.59 -6.57 9.51
CA SER A 182 13.43 -5.13 9.31
C SER A 182 14.71 -4.56 8.71
N ARG A 183 14.59 -3.69 7.71
CA ARG A 183 15.72 -2.97 7.13
C ARG A 183 15.36 -1.49 7.02
N THR A 184 16.27 -0.62 7.46
CA THR A 184 16.26 0.79 7.10
C THR A 184 17.23 0.93 5.95
N LEU A 185 16.73 1.27 4.76
CA LEU A 185 17.51 1.11 3.53
C LEU A 185 18.49 2.26 3.26
N ASP A 186 18.25 3.46 3.81
CA ASP A 186 19.06 4.63 3.50
C ASP A 186 19.22 5.56 4.73
N PRO A 187 20.46 5.81 5.22
CA PRO A 187 20.68 6.81 6.28
C PRO A 187 20.35 8.24 5.84
N ASP A 188 20.30 8.50 4.54
CA ASP A 188 19.98 9.77 3.90
C ASP A 188 18.52 9.81 3.37
N TRP A 189 17.65 8.92 3.87
CA TRP A 189 16.23 8.91 3.52
C TRP A 189 15.56 10.25 3.80
N MET A 190 14.95 10.82 2.76
CA MET A 190 14.12 12.01 2.85
C MET A 190 12.65 11.58 2.97
N PRO A 191 11.96 11.93 4.08
CA PRO A 191 10.56 11.59 4.26
C PRO A 191 9.67 12.07 3.13
N ILE A 192 8.78 11.19 2.70
CA ILE A 192 7.76 11.45 1.68
C ILE A 192 6.41 11.47 2.38
N LEU A 193 5.74 12.62 2.39
CA LEU A 193 4.38 12.75 2.92
C LEU A 193 3.40 12.40 1.81
N HIS A 194 2.44 11.51 2.05
CA HIS A 194 1.49 11.10 1.01
C HIS A 194 0.45 12.19 0.73
N ARG A 195 -0.01 12.89 1.77
CA ARG A 195 -0.93 14.05 1.71
C ARG A 195 -2.35 13.77 1.20
N ASP A 196 -2.66 12.52 0.88
CA ASP A 196 -4.00 12.10 0.39
C ASP A 196 -4.29 10.64 0.76
N VAL A 197 -4.04 10.26 2.01
CA VAL A 197 -4.43 8.93 2.52
C VAL A 197 -5.96 8.92 2.68
N ARG A 198 -6.67 8.20 1.81
CA ARG A 198 -8.13 8.11 1.84
C ARG A 198 -8.60 6.82 1.19
N PRO A 199 -9.84 6.35 1.43
CA PRO A 199 -10.28 5.05 0.91
C PRO A 199 -10.21 4.93 -0.63
N GLY A 200 -10.39 6.04 -1.36
CA GLY A 200 -10.31 6.06 -2.82
C GLY A 200 -8.88 5.87 -3.38
N ASN A 201 -7.86 5.97 -2.53
CA ASN A 201 -6.45 5.80 -2.89
C ASN A 201 -5.84 4.51 -2.30
N ILE A 202 -6.68 3.68 -1.66
CA ILE A 202 -6.31 2.36 -1.13
C ILE A 202 -6.92 1.32 -2.05
N PHE A 203 -6.07 0.54 -2.71
CA PHE A 203 -6.44 -0.38 -3.77
C PHE A 203 -6.21 -1.83 -3.33
N PHE A 204 -7.04 -2.74 -3.85
CA PHE A 204 -6.94 -4.17 -3.59
C PHE A 204 -6.61 -4.95 -4.85
N GLN A 205 -5.86 -6.04 -4.66
CA GLN A 205 -5.77 -7.13 -5.62
C GLN A 205 -6.59 -8.33 -5.13
N HIS A 206 -7.08 -9.15 -6.05
CA HIS A 206 -7.71 -10.41 -5.66
C HIS A 206 -6.71 -11.30 -4.89
N PRO A 207 -7.18 -12.06 -3.89
CA PRO A 207 -6.33 -12.99 -3.13
C PRO A 207 -5.66 -14.00 -4.05
N ARG A 208 -4.40 -14.32 -3.75
CA ARG A 208 -3.64 -15.34 -4.47
C ARG A 208 -3.37 -16.52 -3.54
N GLY A 209 -3.65 -17.75 -4.01
CA GLY A 209 -3.48 -18.94 -3.19
C GLY A 209 -4.57 -19.06 -2.12
N THR A 210 -4.17 -19.12 -0.86
CA THR A 210 -5.04 -19.34 0.31
C THR A 210 -5.25 -18.12 1.19
N GLU A 211 -4.72 -16.96 0.80
CA GLU A 211 -4.91 -15.68 1.48
C GLU A 211 -6.41 -15.31 1.56
N THR A 212 -6.85 -14.76 2.69
CA THR A 212 -8.24 -14.27 2.84
C THR A 212 -8.48 -13.00 2.03
N TYR A 213 -7.49 -12.10 2.00
CA TYR A 213 -7.52 -10.86 1.21
C TYR A 213 -6.22 -10.77 0.41
N GLY A 214 -6.31 -10.34 -0.85
CA GLY A 214 -5.11 -10.09 -1.67
C GLY A 214 -4.41 -8.79 -1.27
N LEU A 215 -3.37 -8.41 -2.01
CA LEU A 215 -2.55 -7.26 -1.65
C LEU A 215 -3.36 -5.96 -1.53
N CYS A 216 -3.10 -5.22 -0.46
CA CYS A 216 -3.62 -3.88 -0.23
C CYS A 216 -2.50 -2.84 -0.46
N LYS A 217 -2.73 -1.91 -1.38
CA LYS A 217 -1.73 -0.99 -1.92
C LYS A 217 -2.18 0.46 -1.85
N LEU A 218 -1.28 1.35 -1.46
CA LEU A 218 -1.47 2.80 -1.47
C LEU A 218 -1.01 3.36 -2.82
N GLY A 219 -1.83 4.22 -3.43
CA GLY A 219 -1.54 4.84 -4.74
C GLY A 219 -1.96 6.31 -4.81
N ASN A 220 -1.99 6.85 -6.03
CA ASN A 220 -2.32 8.25 -6.32
C ASN A 220 -1.34 9.27 -5.70
N PHE A 221 -0.06 9.13 -6.01
CA PHE A 221 1.05 9.91 -5.46
C PHE A 221 1.17 11.37 -5.93
N HIS A 222 0.17 11.92 -6.63
CA HIS A 222 0.25 13.27 -7.21
C HIS A 222 0.32 14.40 -6.17
N ASN A 223 -0.18 14.16 -4.95
CA ASN A 223 -0.08 15.11 -3.84
C ASN A 223 1.15 14.87 -2.96
N CYS A 224 1.94 13.83 -3.23
CA CYS A 224 3.09 13.49 -2.39
C CYS A 224 4.10 14.64 -2.32
N PHE A 225 4.76 14.76 -1.17
CA PHE A 225 5.77 15.79 -0.93
C PHE A 225 7.02 15.20 -0.31
N VAL A 226 8.17 15.40 -0.95
CA VAL A 226 9.49 15.05 -0.39
C VAL A 226 9.95 16.19 0.51
N SER A 227 10.22 15.92 1.78
CA SER A 227 10.44 16.97 2.79
C SER A 227 11.69 17.84 2.58
N GLY A 228 12.61 17.40 1.72
CA GLY A 228 13.86 18.10 1.43
C GLY A 228 14.89 18.08 2.57
N HIS A 229 14.77 17.16 3.53
CA HIS A 229 15.74 16.95 4.60
C HIS A 229 15.80 15.51 5.07
N VAL A 230 16.95 15.12 5.64
CA VAL A 230 17.18 13.76 6.15
C VAL A 230 16.73 13.66 7.61
N ASN A 231 15.77 12.76 7.89
CA ASN A 231 15.14 12.65 9.21
C ASN A 231 16.14 12.38 10.35
N ASN A 232 17.16 11.54 10.11
CA ASN A 232 18.12 11.12 11.14
C ASN A 232 19.24 12.12 11.43
N ARG A 233 19.49 13.09 10.52
CA ARG A 233 20.59 14.06 10.67
C ARG A 233 20.12 15.47 11.01
N SER A 234 18.92 15.84 10.57
CA SER A 234 18.44 17.22 10.69
C SER A 234 17.59 17.48 11.94
N GLY A 235 17.17 16.44 12.67
CA GLY A 235 16.42 16.55 13.94
C GLY A 235 15.07 17.27 13.86
N GLY A 236 14.62 17.65 12.66
CA GLY A 236 13.42 18.44 12.43
C GLY A 236 12.28 17.63 11.84
N GLN A 237 11.05 17.98 12.23
CA GLN A 237 9.84 17.32 11.72
C GLN A 237 9.68 17.50 10.20
N ALA A 238 9.31 16.42 9.52
CA ALA A 238 8.84 16.45 8.13
C ALA A 238 7.54 17.27 8.04
N VAL A 239 7.64 18.42 7.36
CA VAL A 239 6.53 19.34 7.14
C VAL A 239 6.39 19.65 5.65
N SER A 240 5.16 19.85 5.22
CA SER A 240 4.81 20.35 3.89
C SER A 240 3.77 21.46 4.02
N VAL A 241 3.68 22.33 3.02
CA VAL A 241 2.62 23.32 2.95
C VAL A 241 1.29 22.59 2.76
N ALA A 242 0.31 22.83 3.62
CA ALA A 242 -1.04 22.33 3.38
C ALA A 242 -1.66 23.02 2.15
N ASN A 243 -1.51 24.35 2.05
CA ASN A 243 -1.93 25.18 0.93
C ASN A 243 -1.03 26.42 0.77
N GLY A 244 -0.75 26.85 -0.46
CA GLY A 244 0.08 28.03 -0.78
C GLY A 244 1.58 27.74 -0.86
N ASP A 245 2.40 28.80 -0.79
CA ASP A 245 3.83 28.77 -1.14
C ASP A 245 4.75 29.14 0.05
N GLU A 246 4.36 28.77 1.26
CA GLU A 246 5.11 29.10 2.48
C GLU A 246 6.47 28.36 2.51
N ARG A 247 7.53 29.06 2.92
CA ARG A 247 8.88 28.45 2.99
C ARG A 247 8.93 27.35 4.05
N LEU A 248 9.62 26.24 3.77
CA LEU A 248 9.77 25.11 4.70
C LEU A 248 10.34 25.52 6.07
N GLU A 249 11.27 26.46 6.10
CA GLU A 249 11.83 27.00 7.34
C GLU A 249 10.77 27.67 8.23
N VAL A 250 9.82 28.39 7.62
CA VAL A 250 8.72 29.05 8.32
C VAL A 250 7.73 28.00 8.85
N LEU A 251 7.40 26.99 8.05
CA LEU A 251 6.54 25.90 8.46
C LEU A 251 7.11 25.11 9.64
N ARG A 252 8.43 24.85 9.67
CA ARG A 252 9.08 24.19 10.81
C ARG A 252 9.01 25.04 12.08
N LYS A 253 9.22 26.35 11.99
CA LYS A 253 9.04 27.27 13.13
C LYS A 253 7.59 27.29 13.62
N THR A 254 6.64 27.16 12.69
CA THR A 254 5.21 27.10 13.00
C THR A 254 4.87 25.87 13.84
N MET A 255 5.55 24.73 13.64
CA MET A 255 5.40 23.54 14.48
C MET A 255 5.88 23.72 15.92
N ALA A 256 6.73 24.70 16.19
CA ALA A 256 7.20 25.01 17.55
C ALA A 256 6.25 25.94 18.33
N VAL A 257 5.15 26.39 17.71
CA VAL A 257 4.13 27.20 18.38
C VAL A 257 3.37 26.31 19.38
N GLU A 258 3.31 26.74 20.64
CA GLU A 258 2.69 25.99 21.75
C GLU A 258 1.23 25.59 21.44
N ASN A 259 0.48 26.49 20.80
CA ASN A 259 -0.85 26.20 20.29
C ASN A 259 -0.92 26.49 18.78
N ILE A 260 -0.74 25.44 17.97
CA ILE A 260 -0.76 25.50 16.51
C ILE A 260 -2.06 26.09 15.94
N TYR A 261 -3.16 26.06 16.70
CA TYR A 261 -4.45 26.55 16.26
C TYR A 261 -4.59 28.09 16.34
N THR A 262 -3.61 28.76 16.95
CA THR A 262 -3.46 30.23 16.84
C THR A 262 -2.98 30.67 15.45
N VAL A 263 -2.36 29.75 14.70
CA VAL A 263 -1.92 29.98 13.32
C VAL A 263 -3.13 29.83 12.40
N PRO A 264 -3.30 30.69 11.37
CA PRO A 264 -4.39 30.54 10.40
C PRO A 264 -4.39 29.16 9.75
N ARG A 265 -5.57 28.53 9.63
CA ARG A 265 -5.75 27.16 9.13
C ARG A 265 -4.99 26.86 7.82
N ASN A 266 -4.99 27.80 6.87
CA ASN A 266 -4.31 27.63 5.58
C ASN A 266 -2.77 27.68 5.66
N LYS A 267 -2.21 28.19 6.76
CA LYS A 267 -0.76 28.28 7.00
C LYS A 267 -0.24 27.15 7.90
N ARG A 268 -1.12 26.33 8.44
CA ARG A 268 -0.70 25.22 9.30
C ARG A 268 -0.03 24.13 8.45
N PRO A 269 1.12 23.60 8.87
CA PRO A 269 1.84 22.58 8.14
C PRO A 269 1.08 21.24 8.12
N TYR A 270 1.31 20.48 7.05
CA TYR A 270 1.01 19.06 6.96
C TYR A 270 2.23 18.26 7.43
N THR A 271 2.03 17.20 8.19
CA THR A 271 3.10 16.36 8.76
C THR A 271 2.83 14.87 8.57
N ARG A 272 3.78 14.02 8.94
CA ARG A 272 3.59 12.55 9.00
C ARG A 272 2.37 12.14 9.84
N GLY A 273 2.13 12.87 10.93
CA GLY A 273 0.99 12.64 11.81
C GLY A 273 -0.37 12.85 11.13
N ASN A 274 -0.44 13.70 10.11
CA ASN A 274 -1.65 13.85 9.29
C ASN A 274 -1.93 12.58 8.47
N ASP A 275 -0.92 11.95 7.85
CA ASP A 275 -1.13 10.69 7.11
C ASP A 275 -1.63 9.58 8.05
N LEU A 276 -1.08 9.48 9.27
CA LEU A 276 -1.52 8.51 10.28
C LEU A 276 -2.95 8.78 10.76
N PHE A 277 -3.31 10.05 11.00
CA PHE A 277 -4.67 10.44 11.33
C PHE A 277 -5.65 10.03 10.23
N HIS A 278 -5.31 10.30 8.97
CA HIS A 278 -6.15 9.96 7.84
C HIS A 278 -6.29 8.43 7.65
N LEU A 279 -5.26 7.65 7.99
CA LEU A 279 -5.39 6.18 8.10
C LEU A 279 -6.37 5.80 9.22
N GLY A 280 -6.29 6.45 10.38
CA GLY A 280 -7.27 6.29 11.47
C GLY A 280 -8.70 6.62 11.04
N ALA A 281 -8.90 7.68 10.25
CA ALA A 281 -10.19 8.04 9.68
C ALA A 281 -10.72 6.98 8.71
N CYS A 282 -9.85 6.39 7.88
CA CYS A 282 -10.19 5.24 7.04
C CYS A 282 -10.65 4.06 7.89
N LEU A 283 -9.88 3.71 8.92
CA LEU A 283 -10.21 2.60 9.84
C LEU A 283 -11.54 2.83 10.55
N TYR A 284 -11.79 4.04 11.07
CA TYR A 284 -13.06 4.37 11.71
C TYR A 284 -14.25 4.13 10.77
N ARG A 285 -14.13 4.57 9.52
CA ARG A 285 -15.17 4.36 8.50
C ARG A 285 -15.33 2.90 8.14
N MET A 286 -14.26 2.10 8.15
CA MET A 286 -14.36 0.64 7.99
C MET A 286 -15.09 -0.02 9.16
N MET A 287 -14.93 0.50 10.38
CA MET A 287 -15.53 -0.08 11.57
C MET A 287 -17.03 0.21 11.70
N CYS A 288 -17.46 1.44 11.39
CA CYS A 288 -18.84 1.87 11.64
C CYS A 288 -19.55 2.55 10.46
N GLY A 289 -18.90 2.66 9.30
CA GLY A 289 -19.46 3.33 8.11
C GLY A 289 -19.56 4.86 8.21
N GLN A 290 -19.14 5.46 9.32
CA GLN A 290 -19.25 6.90 9.56
C GLN A 290 -17.93 7.63 9.34
N TYR A 291 -18.02 8.94 9.14
CA TYR A 291 -16.86 9.83 9.09
C TYR A 291 -16.52 10.35 10.48
N VAL A 292 -15.23 10.50 10.77
CA VAL A 292 -14.78 11.31 11.91
C VAL A 292 -14.92 12.80 11.58
N PRO A 293 -15.10 13.69 12.57
CA PRO A 293 -15.07 15.12 12.33
C PRO A 293 -13.69 15.57 11.81
N ASP A 294 -13.68 16.65 11.04
CA ASP A 294 -12.44 17.35 10.69
C ASP A 294 -11.69 17.70 11.99
N PRO A 295 -10.40 17.35 12.13
CA PRO A 295 -9.59 17.73 13.29
C PRO A 295 -9.36 19.25 13.40
N GLU A 296 -9.55 19.98 12.31
CA GLU A 296 -9.52 21.44 12.29
C GLU A 296 -10.85 22.06 12.77
N GLU A 297 -10.95 23.38 12.68
CA GLU A 297 -12.20 24.09 12.96
C GLU A 297 -13.28 23.69 11.95
N CYS A 298 -14.44 23.33 12.49
CA CYS A 298 -15.63 23.03 11.73
C CYS A 298 -16.07 24.23 10.89
N LYS A 299 -16.29 24.01 9.59
CA LYS A 299 -16.70 25.07 8.65
C LYS A 299 -18.06 25.70 9.00
N LEU A 300 -18.90 25.00 9.77
CA LEU A 300 -20.25 25.44 10.13
C LEU A 300 -20.29 26.23 11.45
N CYS A 301 -19.64 25.71 12.51
CA CYS A 301 -19.71 26.33 13.84
C CYS A 301 -18.41 27.00 14.30
N GLY A 302 -17.31 26.83 13.55
CA GLY A 302 -15.98 27.35 13.89
C GLY A 302 -15.29 26.63 15.06
N GLN A 303 -15.93 25.64 15.68
CA GLN A 303 -15.36 24.89 16.81
C GLN A 303 -14.60 23.66 16.33
N ARG A 304 -13.66 23.19 17.17
CA ARG A 304 -12.99 21.91 16.98
C ARG A 304 -13.73 20.84 17.76
N HIS A 305 -14.35 19.90 17.07
CA HIS A 305 -15.18 18.88 17.71
C HIS A 305 -14.39 17.86 18.54
N TRP A 306 -13.07 17.83 18.38
CA TRP A 306 -12.17 17.04 19.19
C TRP A 306 -11.87 17.67 20.57
N ASP A 307 -12.22 18.95 20.76
CA ASP A 307 -12.11 19.60 22.07
C ASP A 307 -13.30 19.23 22.95
N ARG A 308 -13.04 18.86 24.20
CA ARG A 308 -14.06 18.48 25.19
C ARG A 308 -15.09 19.60 25.47
N ASN A 309 -14.69 20.85 25.25
CA ASN A 309 -15.54 22.02 25.46
C ASN A 309 -16.36 22.39 24.21
N SER A 310 -16.25 21.62 23.11
CA SER A 310 -17.05 21.87 21.92
C SER A 310 -18.53 21.58 22.19
N THR A 311 -19.37 22.58 21.92
CA THR A 311 -20.83 22.51 22.03
C THR A 311 -21.44 22.91 20.71
N VAL A 312 -22.36 22.11 20.17
CA VAL A 312 -23.08 22.48 18.94
C VAL A 312 -23.91 23.73 19.23
N PRO A 313 -23.71 24.86 18.52
CA PRO A 313 -24.52 26.04 18.74
C PRO A 313 -26.00 25.73 18.46
N ALA A 314 -26.89 26.14 19.36
CA ALA A 314 -28.33 25.81 19.31
C ALA A 314 -29.06 26.21 18.01
N ARG A 315 -28.43 27.02 17.14
CA ARG A 315 -28.99 27.51 15.87
C ARG A 315 -28.55 26.70 14.63
N LEU A 316 -27.65 25.74 14.76
CA LEU A 316 -27.18 24.90 13.65
C LEU A 316 -27.94 23.56 13.67
N ILE A 317 -28.97 23.46 12.82
CA ILE A 317 -29.74 22.22 12.63
C ILE A 317 -29.13 21.46 11.44
N GLY A 318 -28.44 20.35 11.73
CA GLY A 318 -27.90 19.42 10.74
C GLY A 318 -26.50 19.76 10.23
N GLY A 319 -25.65 18.75 10.06
CA GLY A 319 -24.33 18.84 9.41
C GLY A 319 -23.12 19.19 10.30
N CYS A 320 -23.34 19.52 11.57
CA CYS A 320 -22.28 19.77 12.57
C CYS A 320 -22.15 18.57 13.52
N TYR A 321 -20.94 18.28 14.01
CA TYR A 321 -20.70 17.17 14.93
C TYR A 321 -20.80 17.65 16.39
N PRO A 322 -21.27 16.83 17.33
CA PRO A 322 -21.03 17.06 18.76
C PRO A 322 -19.53 16.84 19.09
N HIS A 323 -19.16 16.99 20.36
CA HIS A 323 -17.86 16.53 20.83
C HIS A 323 -17.61 15.08 20.39
N PHE A 324 -16.43 14.82 19.87
CA PHE A 324 -16.00 13.51 19.40
C PHE A 324 -14.82 13.02 20.23
N SER A 325 -15.02 11.85 20.84
CA SER A 325 -13.99 11.04 21.48
C SER A 325 -14.22 9.60 21.06
N VAL A 326 -13.14 8.86 20.79
CA VAL A 326 -13.22 7.44 20.41
C VAL A 326 -13.76 6.61 21.57
N GLU A 327 -13.41 6.99 22.80
CA GLU A 327 -13.86 6.36 24.04
C GLU A 327 -15.37 6.43 24.22
N ASP A 328 -15.99 7.53 23.79
CA ASP A 328 -17.44 7.72 23.86
C ASP A 328 -18.21 6.92 22.77
N ARG A 329 -17.51 6.29 21.81
CA ARG A 329 -18.13 5.50 20.72
C ARG A 329 -18.26 4.01 21.06
N GLY A 330 -18.26 3.66 22.35
CA GLY A 330 -18.27 2.29 22.84
C GLY A 330 -19.30 1.38 22.15
N ASP A 331 -20.54 1.83 21.96
CA ASP A 331 -21.61 1.05 21.33
C ASP A 331 -21.44 0.81 19.82
N ASP A 332 -20.80 1.75 19.12
CA ASP A 332 -20.58 1.68 17.67
C ASP A 332 -19.40 0.77 17.34
N LEU A 333 -18.43 0.72 18.26
CA LEU A 333 -17.20 -0.05 18.12
C LEU A 333 -17.20 -1.35 18.94
N ALA A 334 -18.27 -1.62 19.71
CA ALA A 334 -18.39 -2.78 20.61
C ALA A 334 -18.12 -4.12 19.93
N GLY A 335 -18.32 -4.16 18.62
CA GLY A 335 -18.11 -5.33 17.82
C GLY A 335 -16.65 -5.74 17.57
N TYR A 336 -15.73 -4.79 17.70
CA TYR A 336 -14.33 -5.01 17.38
C TYR A 336 -13.52 -5.30 18.64
N SER A 337 -12.44 -6.06 18.48
CA SER A 337 -11.50 -6.34 19.55
C SER A 337 -11.03 -5.04 20.24
N SER A 338 -10.67 -5.15 21.52
CA SER A 338 -10.02 -4.04 22.22
C SER A 338 -8.71 -3.64 21.53
N GLN A 339 -8.00 -4.61 20.96
CA GLN A 339 -6.75 -4.41 20.23
C GLN A 339 -6.94 -3.46 19.02
N LEU A 340 -7.99 -3.64 18.23
CA LEU A 340 -8.26 -2.78 17.08
C LEU A 340 -8.74 -1.38 17.51
N ARG A 341 -9.57 -1.30 18.56
CA ARG A 341 -10.03 -0.02 19.12
C ARG A 341 -8.89 0.84 19.66
N GLU A 342 -7.93 0.23 20.36
CA GLU A 342 -6.73 0.94 20.81
C GLU A 342 -5.83 1.38 19.64
N THR A 343 -5.78 0.60 18.56
CA THR A 343 -5.06 0.98 17.33
C THR A 343 -5.70 2.19 16.67
N LEU A 344 -7.03 2.20 16.56
CA LEU A 344 -7.80 3.32 16.05
C LEU A 344 -7.54 4.60 16.86
N LYS A 345 -7.60 4.49 18.20
CA LYS A 345 -7.33 5.60 19.11
C LYS A 345 -5.95 6.20 18.86
N GLU A 346 -4.92 5.36 18.79
CA GLU A 346 -3.55 5.82 18.53
C GLU A 346 -3.43 6.53 17.19
N LEU A 347 -3.98 5.98 16.11
CA LEU A 347 -3.94 6.61 14.78
C LEU A 347 -4.60 7.99 14.78
N LEU A 348 -5.79 8.11 15.38
CA LEU A 348 -6.54 9.38 15.44
C LEU A 348 -5.89 10.42 16.39
N TRP A 349 -5.08 9.99 17.36
CA TRP A 349 -4.36 10.92 18.24
C TRP A 349 -3.13 11.57 17.59
N ASN A 350 -2.65 11.03 16.46
CA ASN A 350 -1.41 11.46 15.83
C ASN A 350 -1.54 12.75 14.99
N TYR A 351 -2.71 13.40 14.95
CA TYR A 351 -2.91 14.58 14.10
C TYR A 351 -1.89 15.69 14.40
N ARG A 352 -1.02 15.99 13.42
CA ARG A 352 0.12 16.92 13.51
C ARG A 352 1.13 16.62 14.64
N ALA A 353 1.08 15.46 15.29
CA ALA A 353 2.04 15.10 16.32
C ALA A 353 3.48 15.17 15.77
N GLY A 354 4.42 15.64 16.59
CA GLY A 354 5.84 15.82 16.24
C GLY A 354 6.49 14.57 15.63
N LEU A 355 6.03 13.39 16.07
CA LEU A 355 6.59 12.06 15.76
C LEU A 355 8.12 12.03 15.86
N ASN A 356 8.68 12.78 16.81
CA ASN A 356 10.11 12.80 17.09
C ASN A 356 10.52 11.56 17.91
N GLU A 357 9.58 11.02 18.69
CA GLU A 357 9.75 9.74 19.36
C GLU A 357 9.40 8.59 18.43
N ARG A 358 10.31 7.62 18.34
CA ARG A 358 10.17 6.44 17.47
C ARG A 358 8.89 5.65 17.73
N ALA A 359 8.33 5.69 18.94
CA ALA A 359 7.11 4.96 19.29
C ALA A 359 5.87 5.46 18.51
N PHE A 360 5.86 6.72 18.09
CA PHE A 360 4.71 7.33 17.42
C PHE A 360 4.87 7.45 15.90
N THR A 361 6.02 7.03 15.34
CA THR A 361 6.22 6.99 13.89
C THR A 361 5.39 5.88 13.24
N ALA A 362 5.24 5.89 11.91
CA ALA A 362 4.56 4.82 11.20
C ALA A 362 5.23 3.45 11.47
N ALA A 363 6.57 3.41 11.47
CA ALA A 363 7.33 2.21 11.85
C ALA A 363 7.11 1.78 13.33
N GLY A 364 7.04 2.74 14.26
CA GLY A 364 6.78 2.45 15.68
C GLY A 364 5.39 1.87 15.91
N LEU A 365 4.38 2.51 15.33
CA LEU A 365 2.99 2.04 15.37
C LEU A 365 2.86 0.68 14.69
N LEU A 366 3.50 0.46 13.54
CA LEU A 366 3.47 -0.83 12.85
C LEU A 366 3.90 -1.97 13.78
N LYS A 367 4.97 -1.80 14.56
CA LYS A 367 5.43 -2.81 15.51
C LYS A 367 4.37 -3.15 16.56
N THR A 368 3.75 -2.14 17.17
CA THR A 368 2.72 -2.30 18.19
C THR A 368 1.43 -2.91 17.61
N VAL A 369 0.97 -2.40 16.47
CA VAL A 369 -0.22 -2.86 15.74
C VAL A 369 -0.07 -4.30 15.31
N ARG A 370 1.12 -4.71 14.87
CA ARG A 370 1.39 -6.11 14.52
C ARG A 370 1.27 -7.04 15.72
N GLN A 371 1.79 -6.66 16.89
CA GLN A 371 1.64 -7.46 18.10
C GLN A 371 0.16 -7.60 18.48
N ARG A 372 -0.59 -6.50 18.41
CA ARG A 372 -2.04 -6.48 18.63
C ARG A 372 -2.80 -7.39 17.64
N TYR A 373 -2.43 -7.35 16.37
CA TYR A 373 -2.98 -8.23 15.34
C TYR A 373 -2.67 -9.70 15.61
N LEU A 374 -1.44 -10.05 16.03
CA LEU A 374 -1.07 -11.42 16.34
C LEU A 374 -1.85 -11.95 17.55
N VAL A 375 -2.09 -11.12 18.56
CA VAL A 375 -2.99 -11.45 19.68
C VAL A 375 -4.42 -11.70 19.17
N TRP A 376 -4.95 -10.82 18.32
CA TRP A 376 -6.26 -11.03 17.70
C TRP A 376 -6.33 -12.34 16.90
N LYS A 377 -5.31 -12.62 16.08
CA LYS A 377 -5.20 -13.79 15.22
C LYS A 377 -5.22 -15.10 16.03
N THR A 378 -4.66 -15.12 17.23
CA THR A 378 -4.61 -16.32 18.08
C THR A 378 -5.80 -16.45 19.03
N GLU A 379 -6.26 -15.35 19.61
CA GLU A 379 -7.26 -15.37 20.68
C GLU A 379 -8.70 -15.37 20.16
N TYR A 380 -8.96 -14.78 18.98
CA TYR A 380 -10.32 -14.60 18.48
C TYR A 380 -10.70 -15.65 17.41
N PRO A 381 -11.96 -16.15 17.40
CA PRO A 381 -12.39 -17.19 16.46
C PRO A 381 -12.23 -16.82 14.99
N ASP A 382 -12.59 -15.59 14.62
CA ASP A 382 -12.41 -15.04 13.27
C ASP A 382 -10.93 -14.85 12.92
N GLY A 383 -10.12 -14.43 13.89
CA GLY A 383 -8.67 -14.36 13.78
C GLY A 383 -8.01 -15.69 13.40
N ARG A 384 -8.44 -16.80 14.00
CA ARG A 384 -7.90 -18.15 13.71
C ARG A 384 -8.24 -18.66 12.32
N LEU A 385 -9.35 -18.19 11.76
CA LEU A 385 -9.79 -18.50 10.39
C LEU A 385 -9.11 -17.60 9.36
N HIS A 386 -8.65 -16.42 9.77
CA HIS A 386 -7.99 -15.47 8.89
C HIS A 386 -6.63 -15.99 8.40
N ARG A 387 -6.47 -16.04 7.08
CA ARG A 387 -5.25 -16.43 6.37
C ARG A 387 -4.57 -15.19 5.80
N ASP A 388 -3.37 -14.91 6.28
CA ASP A 388 -2.51 -13.87 5.73
C ASP A 388 -1.40 -14.45 4.85
N ILE A 389 -0.56 -13.57 4.31
CA ILE A 389 0.53 -13.91 3.39
C ILE A 389 1.46 -14.98 3.99
N PHE A 390 1.77 -14.92 5.28
CA PHE A 390 2.66 -15.90 5.91
C PHE A 390 2.00 -17.28 6.00
N ASP A 391 0.70 -17.35 6.30
CA ASP A 391 -0.01 -18.64 6.33
C ASP A 391 -0.02 -19.30 4.95
N ASP A 392 -0.19 -18.48 3.91
CA ASP A 392 -0.14 -18.94 2.52
C ASP A 392 1.27 -19.39 2.11
N GLU A 393 2.32 -18.66 2.48
CA GLU A 393 3.71 -19.06 2.27
C GLU A 393 4.03 -20.41 2.94
N VAL A 394 3.59 -20.61 4.18
CA VAL A 394 3.74 -21.88 4.89
C VAL A 394 3.03 -23.00 4.13
N GLN A 395 1.80 -22.77 3.67
CA GLN A 395 1.04 -23.76 2.90
C GLN A 395 1.71 -24.09 1.56
N ARG A 396 2.25 -23.08 0.85
CA ARG A 396 3.01 -23.28 -0.40
C ARG A 396 4.26 -24.11 -0.17
N TYR A 397 5.00 -23.85 0.91
CA TYR A 397 6.16 -24.64 1.27
C TYR A 397 5.78 -26.11 1.55
N VAL A 398 4.77 -26.34 2.39
CA VAL A 398 4.28 -27.70 2.69
C VAL A 398 3.86 -28.44 1.43
N ASN A 399 3.19 -27.76 0.50
CA ASN A 399 2.79 -28.35 -0.78
C ASN A 399 4.00 -28.70 -1.66
N LYS A 400 5.04 -27.86 -1.67
CA LYS A 400 6.29 -28.10 -2.41
C LYS A 400 7.02 -29.34 -1.87
N GLU A 401 7.12 -29.48 -0.55
CA GLU A 401 7.74 -30.64 0.09
C GLU A 401 6.95 -31.93 -0.15
N LYS A 402 5.61 -31.87 -0.05
CA LYS A 402 4.75 -33.02 -0.40
C LYS A 402 4.94 -33.46 -1.85
N LYS A 403 5.06 -32.51 -2.78
CA LYS A 403 5.33 -32.79 -4.19
C LYS A 403 6.70 -33.46 -4.36
N ARG A 404 7.75 -32.92 -3.77
CA ARG A 404 9.11 -33.52 -3.78
C ARG A 404 9.11 -34.96 -3.26
N ALA A 405 8.42 -35.21 -2.14
CA ALA A 405 8.29 -36.55 -1.58
C ALA A 405 7.45 -37.50 -2.44
N ALA A 406 6.49 -37.00 -3.21
CA ALA A 406 5.73 -37.79 -4.18
C ALA A 406 6.59 -38.14 -5.40
N ASP A 407 7.30 -37.14 -5.95
CA ASP A 407 8.19 -37.28 -7.11
C ASP A 407 9.31 -38.28 -6.80
N SER A 408 9.93 -38.19 -5.61
CA SER A 408 10.95 -39.15 -5.15
C SER A 408 10.42 -40.58 -5.00
N ARG A 409 9.22 -40.76 -4.45
CA ARG A 409 8.58 -42.09 -4.36
C ARG A 409 8.26 -42.66 -5.75
N GLN A 410 7.82 -41.82 -6.67
CA GLN A 410 7.54 -42.22 -8.05
C GLN A 410 8.83 -42.60 -8.79
N ALA A 411 9.91 -41.85 -8.61
CA ALA A 411 11.22 -42.18 -9.17
C ALA A 411 11.72 -43.53 -8.63
N HIS A 412 11.62 -43.76 -7.31
CA HIS A 412 12.03 -45.02 -6.68
C HIS A 412 11.19 -46.22 -7.14
N ALA A 413 9.88 -46.02 -7.38
CA ALA A 413 9.00 -47.05 -7.94
C ALA A 413 9.34 -47.36 -9.41
N GLN A 414 9.87 -46.40 -10.17
CA GLN A 414 10.26 -46.57 -11.57
C GLN A 414 11.66 -47.18 -11.74
N SER A 415 12.58 -46.99 -10.78
CA SER A 415 13.95 -47.52 -10.85
C SER A 415 14.09 -49.01 -10.47
N GLY A 416 13.05 -49.62 -9.91
CA GLY A 416 12.99 -51.05 -9.57
C GLY A 416 13.85 -51.43 -8.35
N PRO A 417 13.52 -52.53 -7.63
CA PRO A 417 14.26 -52.92 -6.43
C PRO A 417 15.67 -53.41 -6.82
N GLY A 418 16.70 -52.59 -6.61
CA GLY A 418 18.10 -53.01 -6.73
C GLY A 418 19.08 -52.04 -7.40
N LYS A 419 18.67 -50.83 -7.80
CA LYS A 419 19.63 -49.78 -8.22
C LYS A 419 19.76 -48.70 -7.15
N ILE A 420 20.97 -48.52 -6.66
CA ILE A 420 21.35 -47.48 -5.69
C ILE A 420 21.24 -46.12 -6.39
N ASP A 421 20.47 -45.19 -5.81
CA ASP A 421 20.38 -43.79 -6.24
C ASP A 421 21.73 -43.09 -5.99
N ILE A 422 22.37 -42.60 -7.05
CA ILE A 422 23.61 -41.80 -7.00
C ILE A 422 23.24 -40.28 -7.01
N SER A 423 22.12 -39.89 -6.39
CA SER A 423 21.68 -38.49 -6.38
C SER A 423 21.58 -37.90 -4.97
N VAL A 424 22.36 -38.42 -4.02
CA VAL A 424 22.49 -37.86 -2.66
C VAL A 424 23.93 -37.39 -2.43
N GLU A 425 24.47 -36.60 -3.35
CA GLU A 425 25.69 -35.80 -3.14
C GLU A 425 25.52 -34.49 -3.92
N ASP A 426 24.67 -33.58 -3.43
CA ASP A 426 24.68 -32.18 -3.91
C ASP A 426 24.02 -31.21 -2.91
N SER A 427 24.05 -31.52 -1.61
CA SER A 427 23.46 -30.64 -0.59
C SER A 427 24.34 -30.43 0.64
N LEU A 428 25.64 -30.24 0.42
CA LEU A 428 26.58 -29.70 1.41
C LEU A 428 27.66 -28.86 0.70
N ASP A 429 27.27 -27.84 -0.06
CA ASP A 429 28.14 -26.69 -0.29
C ASP A 429 27.31 -25.45 -0.63
N ASP A 430 27.09 -24.61 0.38
CA ASP A 430 26.93 -23.17 0.20
C ASP A 430 27.29 -22.52 1.54
N GLY A 431 28.51 -21.99 1.57
CA GLY A 431 29.22 -21.57 2.75
C GLY A 431 28.64 -20.34 3.44
N ASP A 432 28.62 -20.43 4.77
CA ASP A 432 28.90 -19.29 5.64
C ASP A 432 30.32 -18.78 5.34
N VAL A 433 30.42 -17.76 4.49
CA VAL A 433 31.58 -16.87 4.50
C VAL A 433 31.23 -15.70 5.41
N ALA A 434 31.61 -15.85 6.67
CA ALA A 434 31.89 -14.72 7.53
C ALA A 434 33.02 -13.90 6.89
N GLN A 435 32.76 -12.62 6.61
CA GLN A 435 33.82 -11.63 6.45
C GLN A 435 33.73 -10.63 7.60
N GLU A 436 34.63 -10.81 8.54
CA GLU A 436 35.17 -9.73 9.37
C GLU A 436 35.89 -8.73 8.46
N SER A 437 35.49 -7.46 8.53
CA SER A 437 36.28 -6.25 8.26
C SER A 437 35.56 -5.06 8.88
#